data_AF-A0A2N3C228-F1
#
_entry.id   AF-A0A2N3C228-F1
#
_cell.length_a   1.000
_cell.length_b   1.000
_cell.length_c   1.000
_cell.angle_alpha   90.00
_cell.angle_beta   90.00
_cell.angle_gamma   90.00
#
_symmetry.space_group_name_H-M   'P 1'
#
loop_
_entity.id
_entity.type
_entity.pdbx_description
1 polymer ?
#
loop_
_entity_poly.entity_id
_entity_poly.type
_entity_poly.pdbx_seq_one_letter_code
_entity_poly.pdbx_strand_id
1 'polypeptide(L)'
;MSAALDATLPEPSLETMPGLWRRSLIAWPDGRRDTTSFVNWLQGPGLYLDLRQPEGRPDFSGIASLSAVGPEAMTWLAAQEGFAGELVAEDGWFEWRRDIDFQPKAVYSDRGRLQVEGATMIEEGKDIPYIEHWHREPIAGMPSWAARLQDRETGQRGAIARMGGLFMLARERGCVAPAGLSLAECVAGADGIDRARDFLDCEISQGVATGAGWIIQRSTLPFREARPLAPALTGGLLETLDQDRAGKPFTRRWEITDMRGEPLTDVFSKGDFS
;
A
#
# COMPACT_ATOMS: atom_id res chain seq x y z
N MET A 1 20.38 -2.29 -33.03
CA MET A 1 21.00 -1.63 -31.87
C MET A 1 20.21 -0.37 -31.59
N SER A 2 19.28 -0.41 -30.64
CA SER A 2 18.62 0.78 -30.14
C SER A 2 19.43 1.21 -28.93
N ALA A 3 20.04 2.39 -28.97
CA ALA A 3 20.66 2.97 -27.79
C ALA A 3 19.53 3.21 -26.78
N ALA A 4 19.49 2.43 -25.71
CA ALA A 4 18.82 2.86 -24.50
C ALA A 4 19.62 4.09 -24.05
N LEU A 5 19.08 5.28 -24.31
CA LEU A 5 19.53 6.48 -23.63
C LEU A 5 19.50 6.14 -22.14
N ASP A 6 20.65 6.24 -21.47
CA ASP A 6 20.76 6.25 -20.02
C ASP A 6 19.91 7.41 -19.51
N ALA A 7 18.61 7.17 -19.39
CA ALA A 7 17.66 8.14 -18.89
C ALA A 7 17.95 8.29 -17.40
N THR A 8 18.76 9.29 -17.09
CA THR A 8 19.01 9.70 -15.72
C THR A 8 17.67 10.11 -15.11
N LEU A 9 17.37 9.61 -13.90
CA LEU A 9 16.17 10.05 -13.20
C LEU A 9 16.27 11.55 -12.91
N PRO A 10 15.14 12.28 -12.93
CA PRO A 10 15.15 13.67 -12.50
C PRO A 10 15.48 13.76 -11.01
N GLU A 11 16.03 14.89 -10.58
CA GLU A 11 16.25 15.17 -9.17
C GLU A 11 14.96 14.98 -8.33
N PRO A 12 15.05 14.37 -7.14
CA PRO A 12 13.88 14.12 -6.31
C PRO A 12 13.19 15.41 -5.86
N SER A 13 11.90 15.53 -6.17
CA SER A 13 10.99 16.57 -5.68
C SER A 13 9.57 16.00 -5.62
N LEU A 14 8.64 16.70 -4.95
CA LEU A 14 7.23 16.28 -4.95
C LEU A 14 6.61 16.27 -6.36
N GLU A 15 7.17 17.03 -7.31
CA GLU A 15 6.71 17.07 -8.70
C GLU A 15 7.27 15.93 -9.54
N THR A 16 8.49 15.46 -9.22
CA THR A 16 9.15 14.38 -9.96
C THR A 16 8.86 13.01 -9.37
N MET A 17 8.45 12.93 -8.09
CA MET A 17 8.17 11.66 -7.41
C MET A 17 7.01 10.82 -7.96
N PRO A 18 5.90 11.38 -8.50
CA PRO A 18 4.77 10.58 -8.95
C PRO A 18 5.18 9.46 -9.90
N GLY A 19 4.73 8.24 -9.63
CA GLY A 19 5.17 7.02 -10.32
C GLY A 19 5.07 5.77 -9.46
N LEU A 20 5.36 4.62 -10.07
CA LEU A 20 5.60 3.38 -9.35
C LEU A 20 7.11 3.21 -9.13
N TRP A 21 7.50 2.99 -7.88
CA TRP A 21 8.86 2.74 -7.45
C TRP A 21 8.97 1.34 -6.88
N ARG A 22 9.96 0.59 -7.36
CA ARG A 22 10.31 -0.73 -6.83
C ARG A 22 11.62 -0.64 -6.07
N ARG A 23 11.64 -1.15 -4.84
CA ARG A 23 12.89 -1.28 -4.08
C ARG A 23 13.68 -2.48 -4.58
N SER A 24 14.98 -2.32 -4.80
CA SER A 24 15.90 -3.43 -5.12
C SER A 24 16.82 -3.80 -3.97
N LEU A 25 17.03 -2.89 -3.03
CA LEU A 25 17.92 -3.06 -1.88
C LEU A 25 17.40 -2.24 -0.70
N ILE A 26 17.51 -2.81 0.49
CA ILE A 26 17.75 -2.06 1.73
C ILE A 26 19.01 -2.62 2.40
N ALA A 27 19.88 -1.77 2.95
CA ALA A 27 21.09 -2.16 3.65
C ALA A 27 21.30 -1.32 4.91
N TRP A 28 21.90 -1.94 5.94
CA TRP A 28 22.20 -1.30 7.22
C TRP A 28 23.71 -1.26 7.49
N PRO A 29 24.20 -0.35 8.35
CA PRO A 29 25.62 -0.25 8.68
C PRO A 29 26.24 -1.50 9.31
N ASP A 30 25.41 -2.37 9.90
CA ASP A 30 25.85 -3.64 10.51
C ASP A 30 26.09 -4.77 9.48
N GLY A 31 25.91 -4.48 8.19
CA GLY A 31 26.11 -5.42 7.09
C GLY A 31 24.88 -6.25 6.74
N ARG A 32 23.78 -6.13 7.49
CA ARG A 32 22.50 -6.69 7.05
C ARG A 32 22.05 -6.02 5.76
N ARG A 33 21.39 -6.79 4.91
CA ARG A 33 20.74 -6.30 3.70
C ARG A 33 19.56 -7.18 3.32
N ASP A 34 18.60 -6.60 2.63
CA ASP A 34 17.50 -7.32 2.00
C ASP A 34 17.40 -6.89 0.53
N THR A 35 17.45 -7.89 -0.35
CA THR A 35 17.29 -7.77 -1.81
C THR A 35 16.22 -8.74 -2.33
N THR A 36 15.42 -9.29 -1.42
CA THR A 36 14.54 -10.44 -1.65
C THR A 36 13.08 -10.11 -1.43
N SER A 37 12.76 -9.15 -0.56
CA SER A 37 11.39 -8.69 -0.36
C SER A 37 10.83 -8.04 -1.61
N PHE A 38 9.55 -8.29 -1.86
CA PHE A 38 8.78 -7.50 -2.82
C PHE A 38 8.41 -6.18 -2.15
N VAL A 39 8.87 -5.05 -2.70
CA VAL A 39 8.50 -3.72 -2.19
C VAL A 39 8.19 -2.79 -3.34
N ASN A 40 6.95 -2.32 -3.35
CA ASN A 40 6.44 -1.38 -4.34
C ASN A 40 5.76 -0.20 -3.65
N TRP A 41 6.13 0.99 -4.08
CA TRP A 41 5.59 2.26 -3.65
C TRP A 41 4.96 2.98 -4.85
N LEU A 42 3.64 3.14 -4.82
CA LEU A 42 2.92 3.98 -5.78
C LEU A 42 2.78 5.39 -5.19
N GLN A 43 3.46 6.35 -5.81
CA GLN A 43 3.29 7.77 -5.52
C GLN A 43 2.25 8.35 -6.49
N GLY A 44 1.07 8.68 -5.96
CA GLY A 44 0.08 9.51 -6.65
C GLY A 44 0.31 11.00 -6.39
N PRO A 45 -0.62 11.87 -6.79
CA PRO A 45 -0.57 13.30 -6.45
C PRO A 45 -0.68 13.49 -4.92
N GLY A 46 0.43 13.85 -4.27
CA GLY A 46 0.53 14.12 -2.83
C GLY A 46 0.44 12.89 -1.91
N LEU A 47 -0.39 11.90 -2.25
CA LEU A 47 -0.59 10.68 -1.46
C LEU A 47 0.19 9.50 -2.03
N TYR A 48 0.59 8.59 -1.15
CA TYR A 48 1.29 7.37 -1.50
C TYR A 48 0.70 6.14 -0.84
N LEU A 49 0.96 5.00 -1.46
CA LEU A 49 0.74 3.67 -0.88
C LEU A 49 1.98 2.81 -1.13
N ASP A 50 2.41 2.06 -0.12
CA ASP A 50 3.61 1.21 -0.13
C ASP A 50 3.22 -0.19 0.38
N LEU A 51 3.58 -1.23 -0.39
CA LEU A 51 3.35 -2.64 -0.06
C LEU A 51 4.69 -3.36 0.05
N ARG A 52 4.97 -3.96 1.22
CA ARG A 52 6.18 -4.74 1.48
C ARG A 52 5.86 -6.16 1.90
N GLN A 53 6.33 -7.13 1.13
CA GLN A 53 6.11 -8.55 1.40
C GLN A 53 7.46 -9.26 1.50
N PRO A 54 7.75 -9.93 2.64
CA PRO A 54 9.01 -10.64 2.81
C PRO A 54 9.08 -11.83 1.85
N GLU A 55 10.30 -12.31 1.62
CA GLU A 55 10.53 -13.58 0.91
C GLU A 55 9.83 -14.75 1.64
N GLY A 56 9.74 -15.90 0.98
CA GLY A 56 9.24 -17.13 1.60
C GLY A 56 7.72 -17.15 1.78
N ARG A 57 7.00 -16.43 0.91
CA ARG A 57 5.53 -16.44 0.88
C ARG A 57 5.00 -17.88 0.83
N PRO A 58 4.19 -18.31 1.81
CA PRO A 58 3.58 -19.64 1.79
C PRO A 58 2.49 -19.73 0.73
N ASP A 59 2.05 -20.96 0.44
CA ASP A 59 0.88 -21.16 -0.40
C ASP A 59 -0.39 -20.76 0.37
N PHE A 60 -1.14 -19.81 -0.19
CA PHE A 60 -2.44 -19.38 0.33
C PHE A 60 -3.61 -20.02 -0.41
N SER A 61 -3.35 -20.99 -1.31
CA SER A 61 -4.41 -21.75 -1.96
C SER A 61 -5.32 -22.41 -0.91
N GLY A 62 -6.63 -22.25 -1.07
CA GLY A 62 -7.63 -22.73 -0.11
C GLY A 62 -7.89 -21.82 1.09
N ILE A 63 -7.08 -20.79 1.35
CA ILE A 63 -7.38 -19.76 2.34
C ILE A 63 -8.21 -18.66 1.67
N ALA A 64 -9.54 -18.73 1.82
CA ALA A 64 -10.47 -17.83 1.13
C ALA A 64 -10.90 -16.59 1.94
N SER A 65 -10.53 -16.52 3.23
CA SER A 65 -10.96 -15.45 4.13
C SER A 65 -10.06 -15.34 5.36
N LEU A 66 -10.23 -14.25 6.11
CA LEU A 66 -9.47 -14.02 7.33
C LEU A 66 -9.73 -15.11 8.39
N SER A 67 -10.98 -15.57 8.53
CA SER A 67 -11.34 -16.69 9.43
C SER A 67 -10.68 -18.02 9.04
N ALA A 68 -10.21 -18.17 7.80
CA ALA A 68 -9.52 -19.38 7.34
C ALA A 68 -7.99 -19.32 7.58
N VAL A 69 -7.44 -18.18 8.00
CA VAL A 69 -6.00 -18.03 8.25
C VAL A 69 -5.62 -18.84 9.49
N GLY A 70 -4.71 -19.81 9.31
CA GLY A 70 -4.14 -20.62 10.39
C GLY A 70 -2.79 -20.10 10.91
N PRO A 71 -2.29 -20.61 12.05
CA PRO A 71 -1.09 -20.09 12.73
C PRO A 71 0.18 -20.00 11.87
N GLU A 72 0.42 -20.99 11.00
CA GLU A 72 1.58 -20.98 10.10
C GLU A 72 1.55 -19.77 9.16
N ALA A 73 0.40 -19.55 8.50
CA ALA A 73 0.20 -18.41 7.61
C ALA A 73 0.27 -17.07 8.36
N MET A 74 -0.20 -17.01 9.61
CA MET A 74 -0.16 -15.78 10.43
C MET A 74 1.26 -15.26 10.63
N THR A 75 2.24 -16.15 10.78
CA THR A 75 3.64 -15.77 11.01
C THR A 75 4.16 -14.96 9.83
N TRP A 76 3.92 -15.42 8.59
CA TRP A 76 4.32 -14.70 7.40
C TRP A 76 3.51 -13.41 7.21
N LEU A 77 2.19 -13.46 7.44
CA LEU A 77 1.33 -12.27 7.32
C LEU A 77 1.75 -11.16 8.28
N ALA A 78 2.13 -11.50 9.51
CA ALA A 78 2.56 -10.56 10.53
C ALA A 78 3.93 -9.92 10.25
N ALA A 79 4.74 -10.56 9.39
CA ALA A 79 6.05 -10.07 8.96
C ALA A 79 5.99 -9.14 7.74
N GLN A 80 4.82 -8.97 7.11
CA GLN A 80 4.62 -7.96 6.07
C GLN A 80 4.76 -6.55 6.63
N GLU A 81 5.03 -5.58 5.77
CA GLU A 81 4.95 -4.16 6.09
C GLU A 81 4.22 -3.43 4.98
N GLY A 82 3.94 -2.15 5.19
CA GLY A 82 3.31 -1.31 4.20
C GLY A 82 2.57 -0.17 4.85
N PHE A 83 2.41 0.90 4.08
CA PHE A 83 1.95 2.18 4.60
C PHE A 83 1.09 2.88 3.56
N ALA A 84 0.26 3.81 4.02
CA ALA A 84 -0.35 4.79 3.15
C ALA A 84 -0.43 6.14 3.86
N GLY A 85 -0.30 7.21 3.10
CA GLY A 85 -0.38 8.55 3.64
C GLY A 85 0.13 9.62 2.68
N GLU A 86 0.77 10.63 3.23
CA GLU A 86 1.21 11.82 2.48
C GLU A 86 2.74 11.91 2.45
N LEU A 87 3.27 12.19 1.26
CA LEU A 87 4.69 12.51 1.11
C LEU A 87 4.86 14.01 1.20
N VAL A 88 5.71 14.46 2.11
CA VAL A 88 6.10 15.87 2.22
C VAL A 88 7.61 16.02 2.06
N ALA A 89 8.04 17.19 1.60
CA ALA A 89 9.45 17.52 1.44
C ALA A 89 9.75 18.88 2.10
N GLU A 90 10.62 18.88 3.11
CA GLU A 90 10.98 20.06 3.90
C GLU A 90 12.48 19.99 4.26
N ASP A 91 13.21 21.10 4.07
CA ASP A 91 14.64 21.24 4.42
C ASP A 91 15.56 20.13 3.85
N GLY A 92 15.29 19.69 2.61
CA GLY A 92 16.05 18.62 1.94
C GLY A 92 15.79 17.22 2.49
N TRP A 93 14.72 17.03 3.26
CA TRP A 93 14.24 15.74 3.73
C TRP A 93 12.87 15.43 3.16
N PHE A 94 12.67 14.17 2.78
CA PHE A 94 11.35 13.62 2.53
C PHE A 94 10.85 12.96 3.81
N GLU A 95 9.57 13.15 4.11
CA GLU A 95 8.88 12.48 5.21
C GLU A 95 7.65 11.75 4.67
N TRP A 96 7.57 10.46 4.94
CA TRP A 96 6.42 9.61 4.66
C TRP A 96 5.48 9.69 5.87
N ARG A 97 4.59 10.68 5.88
CA ARG A 97 3.60 10.83 6.96
C ARG A 97 2.55 9.74 6.83
N ARG A 98 2.60 8.74 7.72
CA ARG A 98 1.74 7.54 7.67
C ARG A 98 0.37 7.82 8.28
N ASP A 99 -0.66 7.75 7.45
CA ASP A 99 -2.07 7.76 7.88
C ASP A 99 -2.55 6.36 8.28
N ILE A 100 -2.02 5.34 7.58
CA ILE A 100 -2.27 3.91 7.77
C ILE A 100 -0.92 3.19 7.84
N ASP A 101 -0.76 2.31 8.82
CA ASP A 101 0.46 1.53 9.05
C ASP A 101 0.12 0.04 9.26
N PHE A 102 0.71 -0.83 8.44
CA PHE A 102 0.56 -2.27 8.58
C PHE A 102 1.26 -2.80 9.85
N GLN A 103 2.36 -2.19 10.27
CA GLN A 103 2.97 -2.52 11.56
C GLN A 103 2.38 -1.63 12.67
N PRO A 104 2.53 -1.98 13.95
CA PRO A 104 2.28 -1.06 15.05
C PRO A 104 3.14 0.19 14.88
N LYS A 105 2.62 1.33 15.32
CA LYS A 105 3.23 2.65 15.10
C LYS A 105 4.71 2.66 15.50
N ALA A 106 5.57 3.00 14.54
CA ALA A 106 7.00 3.15 14.76
C ALA A 106 7.32 4.28 15.75
N VAL A 107 8.44 4.14 16.47
CA VAL A 107 8.92 5.13 17.44
C VAL A 107 9.46 6.38 16.74
N TYR A 108 10.10 6.21 15.59
CA TYR A 108 10.73 7.28 14.82
C TYR A 108 9.86 7.69 13.63
N SER A 109 9.99 8.94 13.21
CA SER A 109 9.40 9.40 11.95
C SER A 109 10.06 8.71 10.77
N ASP A 110 9.28 8.44 9.74
CA ASP A 110 9.77 7.88 8.48
C ASP A 110 10.32 9.00 7.60
N ARG A 111 11.64 9.19 7.63
CA ARG A 111 12.33 10.32 6.99
C ARG A 111 13.62 9.89 6.34
N GLY A 112 13.83 10.39 5.13
CA GLY A 112 15.01 10.07 4.32
C GLY A 112 15.44 11.22 3.42
N ARG A 113 16.73 11.19 3.05
CA ARG A 113 17.27 12.00 1.96
C ARG A 113 17.25 11.19 0.69
N LEU A 114 16.83 11.81 -0.41
CA LEU A 114 16.77 11.18 -1.72
C LEU A 114 17.81 11.83 -2.63
N GLN A 115 18.59 11.01 -3.32
CA GLN A 115 19.54 11.43 -4.35
C GLN A 115 19.45 10.48 -5.55
N VAL A 116 19.84 10.96 -6.73
CA VAL A 116 19.83 10.14 -7.95
C VAL A 116 21.24 9.81 -8.40
N GLU A 117 21.47 8.54 -8.71
CA GLU A 117 22.66 8.05 -9.40
C GLU A 117 22.24 7.28 -10.66
N GLY A 118 22.30 7.95 -11.81
CA GLY A 118 21.84 7.39 -13.09
C GLY A 118 20.35 7.06 -13.06
N ALA A 119 20.02 5.78 -13.21
CA ALA A 119 18.63 5.28 -13.19
C ALA A 119 18.15 4.79 -11.80
N THR A 120 18.92 5.04 -10.74
CA THR A 120 18.60 4.62 -9.37
C THR A 120 18.40 5.84 -8.48
N MET A 121 17.32 5.84 -7.70
CA MET A 121 17.15 6.76 -6.59
C MET A 121 17.64 6.08 -5.32
N ILE A 122 18.55 6.73 -4.60
CA ILE A 122 19.11 6.27 -3.34
C ILE A 122 18.43 7.04 -2.22
N GLU A 123 17.88 6.31 -1.26
CA GLU A 123 17.34 6.86 -0.03
C GLU A 123 18.28 6.58 1.14
N GLU A 124 18.59 7.61 1.92
CA GLU A 124 19.32 7.48 3.18
C GLU A 124 18.42 7.85 4.36
N GLY A 125 18.24 6.91 5.30
CA GLY A 125 17.41 7.11 6.49
C GLY A 125 17.97 8.17 7.46
N LYS A 126 17.09 9.00 8.02
CA LYS A 126 17.46 10.08 8.95
C LYS A 126 17.76 9.59 10.37
N ASP A 127 16.75 9.02 11.01
CA ASP A 127 16.78 8.67 12.44
C ASP A 127 17.29 7.23 12.65
N ILE A 128 17.03 6.35 11.68
CA ILE A 128 17.59 5.01 11.60
C ILE A 128 18.53 4.98 10.40
N PRO A 129 19.82 4.63 10.56
CA PRO A 129 20.74 4.58 9.44
C PRO A 129 20.45 3.35 8.58
N TYR A 130 20.07 3.60 7.33
CA TYR A 130 19.93 2.61 6.26
C TYR A 130 20.14 3.28 4.91
N ILE A 131 20.36 2.47 3.88
CA ILE A 131 20.29 2.89 2.48
C ILE A 131 19.25 2.02 1.77
N GLU A 132 18.34 2.63 1.02
CA GLU A 132 17.48 1.93 0.06
C GLU A 132 17.80 2.34 -1.38
N HIS A 133 17.71 1.38 -2.31
CA HIS A 133 17.77 1.65 -3.74
C HIS A 133 16.41 1.45 -4.37
N TRP A 134 15.96 2.47 -5.09
CA TRP A 134 14.65 2.55 -5.74
C TRP A 134 14.80 2.70 -7.25
N HIS A 135 13.98 1.96 -7.99
CA HIS A 135 13.88 2.03 -9.44
C HIS A 135 12.49 2.41 -9.87
N ARG A 136 12.39 3.34 -10.82
CA ARG A 136 11.11 3.73 -11.40
C ARG A 136 10.66 2.68 -12.41
N GLU A 137 9.46 2.15 -12.20
CA GLU A 137 8.84 1.20 -13.12
C GLU A 137 8.09 1.95 -14.25
N PRO A 138 8.09 1.42 -15.49
CA PRO A 138 7.44 2.06 -16.62
C PRO A 138 5.92 1.88 -16.56
N ILE A 139 5.22 2.91 -16.08
CA ILE A 139 3.76 2.97 -16.09
C ILE A 139 3.25 4.17 -16.87
N ALA A 140 2.05 4.07 -17.44
CA ALA A 140 1.39 5.21 -18.05
C ALA A 140 1.09 6.27 -16.97
N GLY A 141 1.26 7.55 -17.31
CA GLY A 141 1.08 8.65 -16.35
C GLY A 141 -0.38 9.05 -16.10
N MET A 142 -1.33 8.65 -16.96
CA MET A 142 -2.73 9.06 -16.88
C MET A 142 -3.69 7.87 -17.06
N PRO A 143 -4.82 7.81 -16.34
CA PRO A 143 -5.31 8.77 -15.33
C PRO A 143 -4.39 8.83 -14.09
N SER A 144 -4.40 9.95 -13.35
CA SER A 144 -3.60 10.12 -12.14
C SER A 144 -4.37 10.87 -11.05
N TRP A 145 -4.68 10.17 -9.97
CA TRP A 145 -5.37 10.72 -8.81
C TRP A 145 -5.12 9.87 -7.56
N ALA A 146 -5.37 10.46 -6.40
CA ALA A 146 -5.36 9.75 -5.13
C ALA A 146 -6.36 10.37 -4.16
N ALA A 147 -6.87 9.56 -3.23
CA ALA A 147 -7.85 10.01 -2.25
C ALA A 147 -7.60 9.41 -0.86
N ARG A 148 -7.85 10.22 0.17
CA ARG A 148 -8.08 9.74 1.53
C ARG A 148 -9.55 9.38 1.67
N LEU A 149 -9.80 8.24 2.32
CA LEU A 149 -11.12 7.66 2.48
C LEU A 149 -11.43 7.47 3.97
N GLN A 150 -12.70 7.51 4.31
CA GLN A 150 -13.21 7.05 5.59
C GLN A 150 -14.38 6.10 5.35
N ASP A 151 -14.31 4.91 5.91
CA ASP A 151 -15.36 3.92 5.83
C ASP A 151 -16.60 4.44 6.57
N ARG A 152 -17.74 4.45 5.89
CA ARG A 152 -18.96 5.09 6.40
C ARG A 152 -19.58 4.32 7.56
N GLU A 153 -19.43 3.00 7.58
CA GLU A 153 -20.03 2.13 8.57
C GLU A 153 -19.16 1.98 9.83
N THR A 154 -17.84 1.95 9.66
CA THR A 154 -16.88 1.61 10.73
C THR A 154 -16.00 2.78 11.16
N GLY A 155 -15.91 3.84 10.35
CA GLY A 155 -15.01 4.98 10.56
C GLY A 155 -13.54 4.69 10.21
N GLN A 156 -13.24 3.47 9.74
CA GLN A 156 -11.88 3.06 9.38
C GLN A 156 -11.32 3.95 8.26
N ARG A 157 -10.08 4.41 8.42
CA ARG A 157 -9.33 5.11 7.37
C ARG A 157 -9.04 4.19 6.20
N GLY A 158 -9.13 4.76 5.01
CA GLY A 158 -8.66 4.16 3.78
C GLY A 158 -7.87 5.16 2.94
N ALA A 159 -7.17 4.66 1.94
CA ALA A 159 -6.55 5.46 0.90
C ALA A 159 -6.60 4.70 -0.42
N ILE A 160 -6.68 5.42 -1.53
CA ILE A 160 -6.62 4.84 -2.86
C ILE A 160 -5.79 5.74 -3.77
N ALA A 161 -4.96 5.16 -4.62
CA ALA A 161 -4.26 5.90 -5.68
C ALA A 161 -4.38 5.14 -7.00
N ARG A 162 -4.46 5.92 -8.07
CA ARG A 162 -4.53 5.45 -9.45
C ARG A 162 -3.49 6.18 -10.28
N MET A 163 -2.69 5.42 -11.04
CA MET A 163 -1.82 5.97 -12.06
C MET A 163 -1.77 5.05 -13.27
N GLY A 164 -2.24 5.56 -14.41
CA GLY A 164 -2.28 4.78 -15.65
C GLY A 164 -3.15 3.54 -15.51
N GLY A 165 -2.53 2.38 -15.74
CA GLY A 165 -3.12 1.05 -15.59
C GLY A 165 -3.10 0.52 -14.15
N LEU A 166 -2.37 1.13 -13.22
CA LEU A 166 -2.07 0.60 -11.89
C LEU A 166 -2.88 1.31 -10.80
N PHE A 167 -3.36 0.58 -9.81
CA PHE A 167 -3.93 1.16 -8.60
C PHE A 167 -3.36 0.53 -7.33
N MET A 168 -3.44 1.25 -6.22
CA MET A 168 -3.31 0.70 -4.88
C MET A 168 -4.47 1.14 -4.00
N LEU A 169 -4.89 0.28 -3.07
CA LEU A 169 -5.86 0.54 -2.01
C LEU A 169 -5.24 0.20 -0.66
N ALA A 170 -5.44 1.03 0.35
CA ALA A 170 -5.19 0.72 1.74
C ALA A 170 -6.46 0.87 2.58
N ARG A 171 -6.61 -0.01 3.58
CA ARG A 171 -7.61 0.06 4.65
C ARG A 171 -6.92 -0.28 5.96
N GLU A 172 -7.09 0.58 6.96
CA GLU A 172 -6.56 0.32 8.29
C GLU A 172 -7.24 -0.86 8.97
N ARG A 173 -6.61 -1.40 10.03
CA ARG A 173 -7.23 -2.45 10.86
C ARG A 173 -8.31 -1.89 11.78
N GLY A 174 -9.30 -2.71 12.11
CA GLY A 174 -10.42 -2.32 12.98
C GLY A 174 -10.08 -2.31 14.48
N CYS A 175 -8.84 -2.69 14.83
CA CYS A 175 -8.40 -2.77 16.22
C CYS A 175 -7.06 -2.06 16.44
N VAL A 176 -6.82 -1.59 17.66
CA VAL A 176 -5.54 -1.01 18.03
C VAL A 176 -4.53 -2.13 18.29
N ALA A 177 -3.41 -2.11 17.58
CA ALA A 177 -2.25 -2.95 17.88
C ALA A 177 -1.43 -2.32 19.01
N PRO A 178 -0.96 -3.10 20.01
CA PRO A 178 -0.10 -2.60 21.08
C PRO A 178 1.13 -1.84 20.55
N ALA A 179 1.34 -0.62 21.05
CA ALA A 179 2.52 0.15 20.72
C ALA A 179 3.78 -0.45 21.35
N GLY A 180 4.93 -0.27 20.70
CA GLY A 180 6.22 -0.76 21.18
C GLY A 180 6.46 -2.26 20.96
N LEU A 181 5.52 -2.96 20.31
CA LEU A 181 5.68 -4.34 19.84
C LEU A 181 5.69 -4.36 18.31
N SER A 182 6.30 -5.39 17.73
CA SER A 182 6.07 -5.78 16.34
C SER A 182 4.69 -6.42 16.19
N LEU A 183 4.16 -6.46 14.96
CA LEU A 183 2.90 -7.16 14.69
C LEU A 183 3.02 -8.66 15.00
N ALA A 184 4.18 -9.25 14.74
CA ALA A 184 4.46 -10.66 15.06
C ALA A 184 4.34 -10.94 16.56
N GLU A 185 4.87 -10.06 17.42
CA GLU A 185 4.70 -10.16 18.88
C GLU A 185 3.23 -9.96 19.30
N CYS A 186 2.51 -9.05 18.66
CA CYS A 186 1.08 -8.83 18.91
C CYS A 186 0.25 -10.08 18.57
N VAL A 187 0.53 -10.72 17.43
CA VAL A 187 -0.10 -11.96 16.98
C VAL A 187 0.23 -13.13 17.89
N ALA A 188 1.51 -13.30 18.26
CA ALA A 188 1.95 -14.37 19.15
C ALA A 188 1.41 -14.23 20.58
N GLY A 189 1.24 -13.00 21.06
CA GLY A 189 0.70 -12.68 22.39
C GLY A 189 -0.82 -12.50 22.44
N ALA A 190 -1.54 -12.74 21.34
CA ALA A 190 -2.98 -12.54 21.27
C ALA A 190 -3.76 -13.52 22.16
N ASP A 191 -4.85 -13.05 22.77
CA ASP A 191 -5.80 -13.89 23.51
C ASP A 191 -6.71 -14.66 22.53
N GLY A 192 -6.15 -15.72 21.94
CA GLY A 192 -6.83 -16.61 21.01
C GLY A 192 -6.68 -16.21 19.53
N ILE A 193 -7.04 -17.17 18.67
CA ILE A 193 -6.79 -17.10 17.21
C ILE A 193 -7.55 -15.97 16.51
N ASP A 194 -8.76 -15.64 16.98
CA ASP A 194 -9.55 -14.57 16.36
C ASP A 194 -8.97 -13.20 16.67
N ARG A 195 -8.41 -13.00 17.88
CA ARG A 195 -7.70 -11.77 18.20
C ARG A 195 -6.42 -11.61 17.38
N ALA A 196 -5.69 -12.71 17.17
CA ALA A 196 -4.53 -12.71 16.27
C ALA A 196 -4.92 -12.30 14.84
N ARG A 197 -6.05 -12.80 14.32
CA ARG A 197 -6.59 -12.42 13.01
C ARG A 197 -7.00 -10.96 12.95
N ASP A 198 -7.61 -10.41 14.00
CA ASP A 198 -8.00 -8.99 14.03
C ASP A 198 -6.78 -8.06 13.90
N PHE A 199 -5.61 -8.45 14.42
CA PHE A 199 -4.38 -7.68 14.22
C PHE A 199 -3.90 -7.69 12.76
N LEU A 200 -4.12 -8.80 12.06
CA LEU A 200 -3.74 -8.98 10.65
C LEU A 200 -4.74 -8.35 9.67
N ASP A 201 -5.91 -7.89 10.13
CA ASP A 201 -6.98 -7.35 9.29
C ASP A 201 -6.69 -5.92 8.77
N CYS A 202 -5.54 -5.72 8.13
CA CYS A 202 -5.15 -4.47 7.47
C CYS A 202 -4.86 -4.77 5.99
N GLU A 203 -5.56 -4.09 5.09
CA GLU A 203 -5.39 -4.31 3.66
C GLU A 203 -4.48 -3.25 3.07
N ILE A 204 -3.45 -3.67 2.33
CA ILE A 204 -2.73 -2.86 1.36
C ILE A 204 -2.62 -3.72 0.11
N SER A 205 -3.31 -3.30 -0.94
CA SER A 205 -3.51 -4.06 -2.17
C SER A 205 -2.98 -3.27 -3.36
N GLN A 206 -2.23 -3.92 -4.23
CA GLN A 206 -1.82 -3.43 -5.54
C GLN A 206 -2.57 -4.21 -6.62
N GLY A 207 -3.08 -3.50 -7.63
CA GLY A 207 -3.80 -4.12 -8.73
C GLY A 207 -3.71 -3.35 -10.04
N VAL A 208 -4.33 -3.92 -11.06
CA VAL A 208 -4.42 -3.32 -12.39
C VAL A 208 -5.87 -3.06 -12.75
N ALA A 209 -6.12 -1.94 -13.41
CA ALA A 209 -7.39 -1.70 -14.06
C ALA A 209 -7.22 -1.68 -15.57
N THR A 210 -8.06 -2.48 -16.20
CA THR A 210 -8.12 -2.70 -17.64
C THR A 210 -9.58 -2.59 -18.07
N GLY A 211 -9.86 -2.75 -19.37
CA GLY A 211 -11.25 -2.85 -19.85
C GLY A 211 -12.04 -4.01 -19.23
N ALA A 212 -11.38 -5.03 -18.66
CA ALA A 212 -12.03 -6.14 -17.96
C ALA A 212 -12.40 -5.80 -16.50
N GLY A 213 -11.98 -4.64 -15.98
CA GLY A 213 -12.21 -4.21 -14.61
C GLY A 213 -10.92 -4.00 -13.81
N TRP A 214 -11.11 -3.69 -12.53
CA TRP A 214 -10.06 -3.44 -11.54
C TRP A 214 -9.81 -4.71 -10.73
N ILE A 215 -8.67 -5.36 -10.93
CA ILE A 215 -8.33 -6.65 -10.31
C ILE A 215 -7.11 -6.50 -9.41
N ILE A 216 -7.22 -7.00 -8.18
CA ILE A 216 -6.12 -7.04 -7.20
C ILE A 216 -5.12 -8.11 -7.62
N GLN A 217 -3.84 -7.75 -7.69
CA GLN A 217 -2.75 -8.65 -8.05
C GLN A 217 -1.93 -9.11 -6.84
N ARG A 218 -1.74 -8.21 -5.87
CA ARG A 218 -1.03 -8.49 -4.61
C ARG A 218 -1.75 -7.82 -3.46
N SER A 219 -1.77 -8.47 -2.31
CA SER A 219 -2.37 -7.90 -1.12
C SER A 219 -1.66 -8.38 0.15
N THR A 220 -1.65 -7.54 1.18
CA THR A 220 -1.37 -7.98 2.56
C THR A 220 -2.38 -9.00 3.07
N LEU A 221 -3.55 -9.07 2.43
CA LEU A 221 -4.58 -10.09 2.64
C LEU A 221 -4.66 -11.00 1.40
N PRO A 222 -3.85 -12.08 1.30
CA PRO A 222 -3.73 -12.92 0.10
C PRO A 222 -5.04 -13.40 -0.51
N PHE A 223 -6.07 -13.63 0.31
CA PHE A 223 -7.41 -14.03 -0.16
C PHE A 223 -8.16 -12.95 -0.96
N ARG A 224 -7.64 -11.72 -1.00
CA ARG A 224 -8.11 -10.63 -1.87
C ARG A 224 -7.49 -10.66 -3.26
N GLU A 225 -6.40 -11.40 -3.47
CA GLU A 225 -5.77 -11.51 -4.78
C GLU A 225 -6.71 -12.17 -5.80
N ALA A 226 -6.62 -11.73 -7.05
CA ALA A 226 -7.53 -12.05 -8.15
C ALA A 226 -9.01 -11.67 -7.93
N ARG A 227 -9.34 -10.98 -6.82
CA ARG A 227 -10.68 -10.42 -6.61
C ARG A 227 -10.82 -9.05 -7.25
N PRO A 228 -12.02 -8.71 -7.74
CA PRO A 228 -12.29 -7.37 -8.24
C PRO A 228 -12.36 -6.36 -7.09
N LEU A 229 -11.81 -5.17 -7.31
CA LEU A 229 -12.08 -3.99 -6.47
C LEU A 229 -13.33 -3.25 -6.96
N ALA A 230 -13.50 -3.16 -8.28
CA ALA A 230 -14.62 -2.53 -8.98
C ALA A 230 -15.11 -1.22 -8.34
N PRO A 231 -14.27 -0.17 -8.26
CA PRO A 231 -14.67 1.10 -7.70
C PRO A 231 -15.84 1.68 -8.50
N ALA A 232 -16.81 2.27 -7.80
CA ALA A 232 -17.93 2.99 -8.39
C ALA A 232 -18.28 4.23 -7.56
N LEU A 233 -18.76 5.29 -8.20
CA LEU A 233 -19.30 6.46 -7.51
C LEU A 233 -20.83 6.35 -7.44
N THR A 234 -21.39 6.52 -6.25
CA THR A 234 -22.85 6.49 -6.01
C THR A 234 -23.20 7.50 -4.93
N GLY A 235 -23.99 8.53 -5.26
CA GLY A 235 -24.41 9.56 -4.31
C GLY A 235 -23.25 10.29 -3.62
N GLY A 236 -22.11 10.49 -4.31
CA GLY A 236 -20.91 11.13 -3.76
C GLY A 236 -20.03 10.24 -2.89
N LEU A 237 -20.42 8.97 -2.68
CA LEU A 237 -19.60 7.96 -2.01
C LEU A 237 -18.81 7.15 -3.04
N LEU A 238 -17.60 6.75 -2.67
CA LEU A 238 -16.85 5.73 -3.38
C LEU A 238 -17.27 4.36 -2.85
N GLU A 239 -17.76 3.49 -3.72
CA GLU A 239 -18.05 2.10 -3.42
C GLU A 239 -16.92 1.20 -3.90
N THR A 240 -16.56 0.18 -3.12
CA THR A 240 -15.63 -0.87 -3.55
C THR A 240 -16.14 -2.24 -3.14
N LEU A 241 -15.85 -3.27 -3.93
CA LEU A 241 -16.15 -4.66 -3.57
C LEU A 241 -15.15 -5.17 -2.52
N ASP A 242 -15.68 -5.76 -1.46
CA ASP A 242 -14.90 -6.31 -0.35
C ASP A 242 -15.52 -7.65 0.13
N GLN A 243 -14.93 -8.26 1.15
CA GLN A 243 -15.44 -9.45 1.80
C GLN A 243 -15.31 -9.34 3.33
N ASP A 244 -16.27 -9.88 4.05
CA ASP A 244 -16.20 -9.92 5.51
C ASP A 244 -15.17 -10.95 5.99
N ARG A 245 -15.02 -11.07 7.32
CA ARG A 245 -14.08 -12.01 7.96
C ARG A 245 -14.29 -13.46 7.49
N ALA A 246 -15.53 -13.86 7.21
CA ALA A 246 -15.87 -15.19 6.75
C ALA A 246 -15.73 -15.37 5.23
N GLY A 247 -15.45 -14.29 4.48
CA GLY A 247 -15.31 -14.29 3.03
C GLY A 247 -16.61 -14.00 2.29
N LYS A 248 -17.67 -13.59 3.00
CA LYS A 248 -18.92 -13.19 2.35
C LYS A 248 -18.73 -11.85 1.64
N PRO A 249 -19.01 -11.74 0.34
CA PRO A 249 -18.87 -10.48 -0.38
C PRO A 249 -19.81 -9.40 0.15
N PHE A 250 -19.34 -8.16 0.21
CA PHE A 250 -20.17 -6.99 0.45
C PHE A 250 -19.61 -5.77 -0.29
N THR A 251 -20.43 -4.72 -0.39
CA THR A 251 -19.99 -3.42 -0.91
C THR A 251 -19.59 -2.53 0.26
N ARG A 252 -18.34 -2.11 0.27
CA ARG A 252 -17.84 -1.10 1.21
C ARG A 252 -18.11 0.30 0.66
N ARG A 253 -18.52 1.21 1.54
CA ARG A 253 -18.85 2.60 1.18
C ARG A 253 -17.90 3.55 1.89
N TRP A 254 -17.28 4.41 1.10
CA TRP A 254 -16.26 5.34 1.55
C TRP A 254 -16.72 6.78 1.35
N GLU A 255 -16.57 7.58 2.39
CA GLU A 255 -16.53 9.03 2.28
C GLU A 255 -15.14 9.45 1.76
N ILE A 256 -15.11 10.27 0.72
CA ILE A 256 -13.89 10.86 0.19
C ILE A 256 -13.59 12.11 1.04
N THR A 257 -12.54 12.06 1.85
CA THR A 257 -12.19 13.14 2.80
C THR A 257 -11.14 14.10 2.23
N ASP A 258 -10.32 13.63 1.30
CA ASP A 258 -9.35 14.42 0.54
C ASP A 258 -9.21 13.80 -0.85
N MET A 259 -9.17 14.61 -1.90
CA MET A 259 -9.02 14.18 -3.30
C MET A 259 -7.92 15.01 -3.95
N ARG A 260 -6.96 14.33 -4.59
CA ARG A 260 -5.79 14.93 -5.22
C ARG A 260 -5.66 14.43 -6.65
N GLY A 261 -5.31 15.33 -7.58
CA GLY A 261 -5.21 15.00 -9.01
C GLY A 261 -6.53 15.22 -9.75
N GLU A 262 -6.69 14.54 -10.88
CA GLU A 262 -7.90 14.69 -11.70
C GLU A 262 -9.13 14.04 -11.01
N PRO A 263 -10.36 14.54 -11.26
CA PRO A 263 -11.56 13.89 -10.77
C PRO A 263 -11.64 12.43 -11.24
N LEU A 264 -12.28 11.56 -10.44
CA LEU A 264 -12.47 10.12 -10.63
C LEU A 264 -13.31 9.75 -11.88
N THR A 265 -12.88 10.16 -13.06
CA THR A 265 -13.62 9.99 -14.32
C THR A 265 -13.53 8.58 -14.90
N ASP A 266 -12.52 7.81 -14.47
CA ASP A 266 -12.32 6.39 -14.81
C ASP A 266 -13.00 5.43 -13.82
N VAL A 267 -13.74 5.97 -12.85
CA VAL A 267 -14.58 5.22 -11.92
C VAL A 267 -16.03 5.25 -12.43
N PHE A 268 -16.70 4.09 -12.43
CA PHE A 268 -18.05 4.00 -12.97
C PHE A 268 -19.06 4.72 -12.08
N SER A 269 -19.83 5.65 -12.65
CA SER A 269 -21.02 6.18 -11.98
C SER A 269 -22.15 5.16 -12.08
N LYS A 270 -22.62 4.62 -10.95
CA LYS A 270 -23.93 3.95 -10.95
C LYS A 270 -24.98 5.05 -10.97
N GLY A 271 -25.65 5.22 -12.10
CA GLY A 271 -26.78 6.14 -12.19
C GLY A 271 -27.86 5.76 -11.18
N ASP A 272 -28.53 6.76 -10.61
CA ASP A 272 -29.79 6.59 -9.89
C ASP A 272 -30.85 6.10 -10.89
N PHE A 273 -30.85 4.81 -11.20
CA PHE A 273 -32.00 4.17 -11.83
C PHE A 273 -33.03 3.96 -10.72
N SER A 274 -33.86 4.98 -10.52
CA SER A 274 -35.17 4.88 -9.86
C SER A 274 -36.09 3.92 -10.60
#